data_AF-A0A3B8VYL0-F1
#
_entry.id   AF-A0A3B8VYL0-F1
#
_cell.length_a   1.000
_cell.length_b   1.000
_cell.length_c   1.000
_cell.angle_alpha   90.00
_cell.angle_beta   90.00
_cell.angle_gamma   90.00
#
_symmetry.space_group_name_H-M   'P 1'
#
loop_
_entity.id
_entity.type
_entity.pdbx_description
1 polymer ?
#
loop_
_entity_poly.entity_id
_entity_poly.type
_entity_poly.pdbx_seq_one_letter_code
_entity_poly.pdbx_strand_id
1 'polypeptide(L)' 'MNAQQFQQKLMSLQGNMMSFALTLTANRDDAEDLLQDTTLKALDNQEKFVDNVNFKGWVLTIMRHTF' A
#
# COMPACT_ATOMS: atom_id res chain seq x y z
N MET A 1 -0.67 -7.40 -15.05
CA MET A 1 0.67 -7.08 -14.53
C MET A 1 1.26 -8.36 -13.93
N ASN A 2 2.55 -8.67 -14.14
CA ASN A 2 3.15 -9.86 -13.50
C ASN A 2 3.58 -9.57 -12.05
N ALA A 3 3.89 -10.62 -11.29
CA ALA A 3 4.22 -10.48 -9.86
C ALA A 3 5.42 -9.58 -9.60
N GLN A 4 6.48 -9.68 -10.42
CA GLN A 4 7.67 -8.86 -10.26
C GLN A 4 7.41 -7.38 -10.51
N GLN A 5 6.62 -7.05 -11.53
CA GLN A 5 6.19 -5.68 -11.82
C GLN A 5 5.29 -5.12 -10.70
N PHE A 6 4.39 -5.93 -10.14
CA PHE A 6 3.55 -5.54 -9.01
C PHE A 6 4.41 -5.17 -7.80
N GLN A 7 5.34 -6.05 -7.42
CA GLN A 7 6.25 -5.81 -6.30
C GLN A 7 7.10 -4.55 -6.51
N GLN A 8 7.66 -4.34 -7.71
CA GLN A 8 8.42 -3.13 -8.03
C GLN A 8 7.59 -1.85 -7.88
N LYS A 9 6.34 -1.86 -8.35
CA LYS A 9 5.43 -0.71 -8.17
C LYS A 9 5.05 -0.50 -6.71
N LEU A 10 4.84 -1.57 -5.93
CA LEU A 10 4.52 -1.46 -4.51
C LEU A 10 5.72 -0.90 -3.72
N MET A 11 6.93 -1.34 -4.04
CA MET A 11 8.16 -0.82 -3.43
C MET A 11 8.40 0.65 -3.78
N SER A 12 8.12 1.08 -5.01
CA SER A 12 8.24 2.51 -5.37
C SER A 12 7.17 3.40 -4.71
N LEU A 13 6.09 2.82 -4.17
CA LEU A 13 5.07 3.55 -3.44
C LEU A 13 5.34 3.70 -1.94
N GLN A 14 6.32 3.01 -1.36
CA GLN A 14 6.56 2.98 0.09
C GLN A 14 6.69 4.38 0.70
N GLY A 15 7.40 5.31 0.05
CA GLY A 15 7.49 6.71 0.51
C GLY A 15 6.14 7.45 0.50
N ASN A 16 5.30 7.20 -0.51
CA ASN A 16 3.94 7.75 -0.56
C ASN A 16 3.04 7.13 0.51
N MET A 17 3.18 5.83 0.73
CA MET A 17 2.46 5.09 1.76
C MET A 17 2.81 5.62 3.15
N MET A 18 4.09 5.84 3.43
CA MET A 18 4.55 6.37 4.72
C MET A 18 3.98 7.77 4.99
N SER A 19 4.06 8.66 4.00
CA SER A 19 3.49 10.00 4.12
C SER A 19 1.98 9.95 4.39
N PHE A 20 1.25 9.05 3.75
CA PHE A 20 -0.19 8.92 3.98
C PHE A 20 -0.51 8.26 5.33
N ALA A 21 0.23 7.22 5.73
CA ALA A 21 0.09 6.59 7.03
C ALA A 21 0.30 7.60 8.17
N LEU A 22 1.32 8.46 8.08
CA LEU A 22 1.54 9.55 9.03
C LEU A 22 0.35 10.53 9.14
N THR A 23 -0.38 10.78 8.04
CA THR A 23 -1.59 11.62 8.10
C THR A 23 -2.77 10.94 8.80
N LEU A 24 -2.77 9.62 8.89
CA LEU A 24 -3.83 8.85 9.56
C LEU A 24 -3.49 8.65 11.04
N THR A 25 -2.25 8.28 11.35
CA THR A 25 -1.86 7.88 12.70
C THR A 25 -1.39 9.03 13.58
N ALA A 26 -0.84 10.10 12.99
CA ALA A 26 -0.11 11.16 13.70
C ALA A 26 1.03 10.64 14.61
N ASN A 27 1.46 9.39 14.40
CA ASN A 27 2.52 8.71 15.13
C ASN A 27 3.37 7.93 14.13
N ARG A 28 4.69 8.06 14.25
CA ARG A 28 5.64 7.43 13.33
C ARG A 28 5.64 5.91 13.43
N ASP A 29 5.66 5.37 14.65
CA ASP A 29 5.76 3.92 14.87
C ASP A 29 4.48 3.24 14.35
N ASP A 30 3.31 3.79 14.70
CA ASP A 30 2.01 3.33 14.18
C ASP A 30 1.92 3.45 12.65
N ALA A 31 2.56 4.49 12.05
CA ALA A 31 2.59 4.65 10.60
C ALA A 31 3.48 3.61 9.91
N GLU A 32 4.60 3.25 10.54
CA GLU A 32 5.50 2.19 10.06
C GLU A 32 4.80 0.82 10.12
N ASP A 33 4.03 0.55 11.18
CA ASP A 33 3.21 -0.66 11.31
C ASP A 33 2.09 -0.70 10.27
N LEU A 34 1.32 0.38 10.12
CA LEU A 34 0.25 0.47 9.11
C LEU A 34 0.78 0.31 7.68
N LEU A 35 1.96 0.87 7.38
CA LEU A 35 2.63 0.70 6.10
C LEU A 35 2.99 -0.77 5.84
N GLN A 36 3.51 -1.47 6.84
CA GLN A 36 3.86 -2.89 6.74
C GLN A 36 2.63 -3.76 6.51
N ASP A 37 1.58 -3.59 7.32
CA ASP A 37 0.32 -4.34 7.19
C ASP A 37 -0.35 -4.09 5.84
N THR A 38 -0.34 -2.84 5.37
CA THR A 38 -0.85 -2.50 4.03
C THR A 38 -0.04 -3.20 2.94
N THR A 39 1.29 -3.25 3.08
CA THR A 39 2.17 -3.90 2.10
C THR A 39 1.87 -5.39 2.02
N LEU A 40 1.72 -6.07 3.16
CA LEU A 40 1.35 -7.49 3.23
C LEU A 40 -0.03 -7.73 2.60
N LYS A 41 -1.04 -6.95 2.99
CA LYS A 41 -2.40 -7.07 2.41
C LYS A 41 -2.43 -6.80 0.91
N ALA A 42 -1.65 -5.84 0.41
CA ALA A 42 -1.56 -5.57 -1.02
C ALA A 42 -0.98 -6.78 -1.78
N LEU A 43 0.06 -7.43 -1.24
CA LEU A 43 0.64 -8.66 -1.80
C LEU A 43 -0.37 -9.81 -1.78
N ASP A 44 -1.05 -10.05 -0.65
CA ASP A 44 -2.06 -11.11 -0.53
C ASP A 44 -3.24 -10.92 -1.48
N ASN A 45 -3.55 -9.67 -1.82
CA ASN A 45 -4.65 -9.32 -2.72
C ASN A 45 -4.16 -8.98 -4.14
N GLN A 46 -2.91 -9.29 -4.48
CA GLN A 46 -2.31 -8.95 -5.79
C GLN A 46 -3.17 -9.43 -6.96
N GLU A 47 -3.73 -10.65 -6.88
CA GLU A 47 -4.56 -11.23 -7.94
C GLU A 47 -5.89 -10.50 -8.15
N LYS A 48 -6.35 -9.72 -7.16
CA LYS A 48 -7.57 -8.90 -7.24
C LYS A 48 -7.34 -7.56 -7.92
N PHE A 49 -6.08 -7.18 -8.17
CA PHE A 49 -5.78 -5.94 -8.87
C PHE A 49 -6.09 -6.09 -10.36
N VAL A 50 -6.94 -5.19 -10.88
CA VAL A 50 -7.32 -5.15 -12.29
C VAL A 50 -6.44 -4.15 -13.03
N ASP A 51 -5.74 -4.61 -14.07
CA ASP A 51 -4.98 -3.73 -14.97
C ASP A 51 -5.93 -2.66 -15.56
N ASN A 52 -5.55 -1.38 -15.48
CA ASN A 52 -6.32 -0.13 -15.73
C ASN A 52 -6.91 0.58 -14.49
N VAL A 53 -6.78 0.02 -13.29
CA VAL A 53 -7.05 0.78 -12.05
C VAL A 53 -5.80 1.60 -11.64
N ASN A 54 -6.00 2.78 -11.06
CA ASN A 54 -4.89 3.54 -10.48
C ASN A 54 -4.26 2.75 -9.32
N PHE A 55 -3.05 2.22 -9.55
CA PHE A 55 -2.35 1.37 -8.59
C PHE A 55 -2.14 2.05 -7.24
N LYS A 56 -1.71 3.32 -7.23
CA LYS A 56 -1.54 4.10 -5.99
C LYS A 56 -2.85 4.24 -5.23
N GLY A 57 -3.93 4.63 -5.93
CA GLY A 57 -5.26 4.76 -5.32
C GLY A 57 -5.76 3.45 -4.71
N TRP A 58 -5.54 2.32 -5.38
CA TRP A 58 -5.91 1.00 -4.88
C TRP A 58 -5.13 0.62 -3.61
N VAL A 59 -3.81 0.81 -3.59
CA VAL A 59 -2.98 0.54 -2.39
C VAL A 59 -3.37 1.46 -1.22
N LEU A 60 -3.58 2.76 -1.46
CA LEU A 60 -4.00 3.69 -0.40
C LEU A 60 -5.43 3.40 0.09
N THR A 61 -6.28 2.79 -0.73
CA THR A 61 -7.60 2.30 -0.31
C THR A 61 -7.43 1.12 0.67
N ILE A 62 -6.56 0.15 0.38
CA ILE A 62 -6.24 -0.95 1.31
C ILE A 62 -5.72 -0.39 2.64
N MET A 63 -4.85 0.62 2.61
CA MET A 63 -4.35 1.27 3.83
C MET A 63 -5.48 1.87 4.66
N ARG A 64 -6.38 2.63 4.03
CA ARG A 64 -7.51 3.26 4.71
C ARG A 64 -8.51 2.25 5.29
N HIS A 65 -8.62 1.05 4.72
CA HIS A 65 -9.42 -0.04 5.29
C HIS A 65 -8.69 -0.83 6.39
N THR A 66 -7.37 -0.67 6.50
CA THR A 66 -6.54 -1.33 7.51
C THR A 66 -6.44 -0.50 8.79
N PHE A 67 -6.46 0.83 8.67
CA PHE A 67 -6.56 1.78 9.76
C PHE A 67 -8.00 1.90 10.27
#